data_AF-A0A0R2PEK7-F1
#
_entry.id   AF-A0A0R2PEK7-F1
#
_cell.length_a   1.000
_cell.length_b   1.000
_cell.length_c   1.000
_cell.angle_alpha   90.00
_cell.angle_beta   90.00
_cell.angle_gamma   90.00
#
_symmetry.space_group_name_H-M   'P 1'
#
loop_
_entity.id
_entity.type
_entity.pdbx_description
1 polymer ?
#
loop_
_entity_poly.entity_id
_entity_poly.type
_entity_poly.pdbx_seq_one_letter_code
_entity_poly.pdbx_strand_id
1 'polypeptide(L)'
;MQSTIPTPQTPWATSIQQRLNTAGLILLGAVLAGVAVKTTGLSGKLGFAVSFFVIASLLIFIQQLRLRDLAAAKDSLLSSFASLAIILTLIPIISIVATVVVKGYKGIHFGMFTNDMTMASVNDPVTAGGLLHALVGTIMMVGVALLISFPIGLLTALYLTEIRGNLARPIKFLVQAMSGVPSIVAGLFILSILIIPVTQELTGLMGSLALSILMIPTIARTAEEMLRLIPNELREAGVALGATQWRTVSGVVVPAARSGLVTAVILGIARIIGETAPLLL
;
A
#
# COMPACT_ATOMS: atom_id res chain seq x y z
N MET A 1 -35.62 -13.13 40.72
CA MET A 1 -35.59 -12.25 39.54
C MET A 1 -34.59 -12.81 38.56
N GLN A 2 -35.02 -13.49 37.49
CA GLN A 2 -34.13 -14.00 36.46
C GLN A 2 -33.71 -12.84 35.56
N SER A 3 -32.43 -12.46 35.61
CA SER A 3 -31.86 -11.47 34.69
C SER A 3 -31.73 -12.11 33.31
N THR A 4 -32.68 -11.84 32.41
CA THR A 4 -32.53 -12.16 31.00
C THR A 4 -31.42 -11.29 30.44
N ILE A 5 -30.24 -11.88 30.22
CA ILE A 5 -29.12 -11.22 29.56
C ILE A 5 -29.57 -10.94 28.12
N PRO A 6 -29.73 -9.68 27.69
CA PRO A 6 -30.18 -9.38 26.34
C PRO A 6 -29.10 -9.85 25.36
N THR A 7 -29.47 -10.80 24.50
CA THR A 7 -28.60 -11.25 23.41
C THR A 7 -28.35 -10.10 22.44
N PRO A 8 -27.10 -9.86 22.00
CA PRO A 8 -26.79 -8.80 21.04
C PRO A 8 -27.60 -9.02 19.76
N GLN A 9 -28.57 -8.16 19.49
CA GLN A 9 -29.23 -8.13 18.19
C GLN A 9 -28.35 -7.33 17.23
N THR A 10 -28.13 -7.86 16.03
CA THR A 10 -27.45 -7.15 14.94
C THR A 10 -28.50 -6.63 13.96
N PRO A 11 -29.23 -5.54 14.25
CA PRO A 11 -30.27 -4.99 13.37
C PRO A 11 -29.73 -4.54 12.00
N TRP A 12 -28.41 -4.42 11.85
CA TRP A 12 -27.71 -4.15 10.59
C TRP A 12 -27.46 -5.40 9.73
N ALA A 13 -27.67 -6.61 10.25
CA ALA A 13 -27.45 -7.84 9.50
C ALA A 13 -28.57 -8.05 8.48
N THR A 14 -28.20 -8.17 7.20
CA THR A 14 -29.15 -8.43 6.11
C THR A 14 -29.80 -9.80 6.28
N SER A 15 -31.14 -9.85 6.19
CA SER A 15 -31.86 -11.12 6.29
C SER A 15 -31.57 -12.00 5.08
N ILE A 16 -31.66 -13.33 5.25
CA ILE A 16 -31.44 -14.30 4.16
C ILE A 16 -32.36 -14.01 2.98
N GLN A 17 -33.61 -13.62 3.25
CA GLN A 17 -34.58 -13.22 2.22
C GLN A 17 -34.15 -11.96 1.46
N GLN A 18 -33.58 -10.96 2.15
CA GLN A 18 -33.04 -9.77 1.49
C GLN A 18 -31.88 -10.11 0.56
N ARG A 19 -30.96 -10.99 1.00
CA ARG A 19 -29.84 -11.44 0.15
C ARG A 19 -30.31 -12.20 -1.08
N LEU A 20 -31.32 -13.06 -0.94
CA LEU A 20 -31.92 -13.79 -2.06
C LEU A 20 -32.62 -12.84 -3.04
N ASN A 21 -33.32 -11.82 -2.54
CA ASN A 21 -33.95 -10.81 -3.39
C ASN A 21 -32.92 -9.98 -4.17
N THR A 22 -31.83 -9.57 -3.53
CA THR A 22 -30.74 -8.86 -4.20
C THR A 22 -30.06 -9.75 -5.25
N ALA A 23 -29.79 -11.03 -4.92
CA ALA A 23 -29.24 -11.99 -5.88
C ALA A 23 -30.18 -12.22 -7.08
N GLY A 24 -31.48 -12.30 -6.82
CA GLY A 24 -32.51 -12.40 -7.87
C GLY A 24 -32.53 -11.19 -8.81
N LEU A 25 -32.40 -9.97 -8.28
CA LEU A 25 -32.29 -8.76 -9.10
C LEU A 25 -31.02 -8.72 -9.93
N ILE A 26 -29.89 -9.17 -9.39
CA ILE A 26 -28.63 -9.25 -10.14
C ILE A 26 -28.78 -10.25 -11.29
N LEU A 27 -29.36 -11.42 -11.06
CA LEU A 27 -29.63 -12.40 -12.11
C LEU A 27 -30.60 -11.87 -13.17
N LEU A 28 -31.66 -11.18 -12.76
CA LEU A 28 -32.61 -10.53 -13.67
C LEU A 28 -31.90 -9.45 -14.50
N GLY A 29 -31.01 -8.67 -13.88
CA GLY A 29 -30.15 -7.70 -14.56
C GLY A 29 -29.24 -8.34 -15.61
N ALA A 30 -28.68 -9.53 -15.34
CA ALA A 30 -27.86 -10.27 -16.30
C ALA A 30 -28.67 -10.74 -17.52
N VAL A 31 -29.89 -11.22 -17.31
CA VAL A 31 -30.80 -11.64 -18.38
C VAL A 31 -31.20 -10.43 -19.25
N LEU A 32 -31.62 -9.33 -18.62
CA LEU A 32 -32.01 -8.11 -19.33
C LEU A 32 -30.83 -7.48 -20.08
N ALA A 33 -29.62 -7.54 -19.54
CA ALA A 33 -28.41 -7.11 -20.23
C ALA A 33 -28.12 -7.95 -21.47
N GLY A 34 -28.29 -9.27 -21.39
CA GLY A 34 -28.16 -10.16 -22.55
C GLY A 34 -29.17 -9.84 -23.65
N VAL A 35 -30.41 -9.51 -23.28
CA VAL A 35 -31.45 -9.07 -24.22
C VAL A 35 -31.09 -7.71 -24.83
N ALA A 36 -30.67 -6.74 -24.00
CA ALA A 36 -30.29 -5.40 -24.45
C ALA A 36 -29.12 -5.44 -25.45
N VAL A 37 -28.08 -6.23 -25.19
CA VAL A 37 -26.94 -6.43 -26.10
C VAL A 37 -27.38 -6.94 -27.47
N LYS A 38 -28.35 -7.85 -27.50
CA LYS A 38 -28.87 -8.44 -28.74
C LYS A 38 -29.73 -7.47 -29.55
N THR A 39 -30.35 -6.48 -28.91
CA THR A 39 -31.29 -5.54 -29.55
C THR A 39 -30.67 -4.18 -29.89
N THR A 40 -29.67 -3.71 -29.15
CA THR A 40 -29.13 -2.33 -29.28
C THR A 40 -27.80 -2.23 -30.04
N GLY A 41 -27.29 -3.34 -30.59
CA GLY A 41 -26.05 -3.35 -31.38
C GLY A 41 -24.76 -3.24 -30.57
N LEU A 42 -24.83 -3.18 -29.24
CA LEU A 42 -23.69 -3.26 -28.31
C LEU A 42 -23.09 -4.68 -28.31
N SER A 43 -22.35 -5.03 -29.35
CA SER A 43 -21.69 -6.34 -29.44
C SER A 43 -20.42 -6.42 -28.57
N GLY A 44 -20.16 -7.59 -27.98
CA GLY A 44 -18.94 -7.89 -27.25
C GLY A 44 -19.06 -7.89 -25.72
N LYS A 45 -17.99 -8.37 -25.05
CA LYS A 45 -17.93 -8.56 -23.60
C LYS A 45 -18.07 -7.25 -22.81
N LEU A 46 -17.57 -6.14 -23.36
CA LEU A 46 -17.69 -4.80 -22.77
C LEU A 46 -19.13 -4.27 -22.84
N GLY A 47 -19.82 -4.47 -23.97
CA GLY A 47 -21.23 -4.07 -24.13
C GLY A 47 -22.15 -4.79 -23.15
N PHE A 48 -21.90 -6.09 -22.91
CA PHE A 48 -22.60 -6.85 -21.88
C PHE A 48 -22.30 -6.35 -20.46
N ALA A 49 -21.03 -6.08 -20.13
CA ALA A 49 -20.66 -5.60 -18.79
C ALA A 49 -21.28 -4.24 -18.45
N VAL A 50 -21.28 -3.30 -19.40
CA VAL A 50 -21.85 -1.95 -19.20
C VAL A 50 -23.36 -2.02 -19.08
N SER A 51 -24.05 -2.75 -19.97
CA SER A 51 -25.52 -2.92 -19.90
C SER A 51 -25.95 -3.64 -18.61
N PHE A 52 -25.21 -4.68 -18.20
CA PHE A 52 -25.42 -5.37 -16.94
C PHE A 52 -25.30 -4.44 -15.74
N PHE A 53 -24.22 -3.65 -15.67
CA PHE A 53 -24.01 -2.73 -14.56
C PHE A 53 -25.11 -1.68 -14.46
N VAL A 54 -25.49 -1.07 -15.58
CA VAL A 54 -26.54 -0.03 -15.62
C VAL A 54 -27.89 -0.62 -15.23
N ILE A 55 -28.28 -1.76 -15.80
CA ILE A 55 -29.57 -2.39 -15.55
C ILE A 55 -29.64 -2.91 -14.10
N ALA A 56 -28.61 -3.59 -13.61
CA ALA A 56 -28.58 -4.08 -12.24
C ALA A 56 -28.63 -2.93 -11.21
N SER A 57 -27.87 -1.85 -11.45
CA SER A 57 -27.87 -0.67 -10.58
C SER A 57 -29.23 0.02 -10.56
N LEU A 58 -29.89 0.14 -11.72
CA LEU A 58 -31.25 0.71 -11.80
C LEU A 58 -32.28 -0.17 -11.09
N LEU A 59 -32.23 -1.50 -11.27
CA LEU A 59 -33.15 -2.42 -10.60
C LEU A 59 -33.02 -2.36 -9.08
N ILE A 60 -31.79 -2.36 -8.57
CA ILE A 60 -31.52 -2.25 -7.13
C ILE A 60 -31.97 -0.87 -6.60
N PHE A 61 -31.69 0.20 -7.33
CA PHE A 61 -32.11 1.56 -6.98
C PHE A 61 -33.64 1.68 -6.91
N ILE A 62 -34.37 1.18 -7.91
CA ILE A 62 -35.83 1.20 -7.97
C ILE A 62 -36.43 0.36 -6.84
N GLN A 63 -35.86 -0.81 -6.54
CA GLN A 63 -36.33 -1.64 -5.43
C GLN A 63 -36.15 -0.93 -4.08
N GLN A 64 -35.02 -0.26 -3.87
CA GLN A 64 -34.76 0.45 -2.61
C GLN A 64 -35.58 1.73 -2.47
N LEU A 65 -35.89 2.43 -3.56
CA LEU A 65 -36.88 3.50 -3.57
C LEU A 65 -38.28 3.00 -3.19
N ARG A 66 -38.67 1.80 -3.65
CA ARG A 66 -40.00 1.25 -3.39
C ARG A 66 -40.17 0.69 -1.97
N LEU A 67 -39.14 0.06 -1.42
CA LEU A 67 -39.23 -0.65 -0.14
C LEU A 67 -38.79 0.17 1.08
N ARG A 68 -37.97 1.21 0.87
CA ARG A 68 -37.40 2.03 1.94
C ARG A 68 -37.63 3.51 1.62
N ASP A 69 -36.56 4.24 1.32
CA ASP A 69 -36.53 5.69 1.19
C ASP A 69 -35.46 6.15 0.18
N LEU A 70 -35.52 7.42 -0.23
CA LEU A 70 -34.54 8.07 -1.10
C LEU A 70 -33.10 7.98 -0.58
N ALA A 71 -32.90 8.03 0.74
CA ALA A 71 -31.57 7.89 1.34
C ALA A 71 -30.99 6.49 1.11
N ALA A 72 -31.80 5.44 1.27
CA ALA A 72 -31.38 4.06 0.99
C ALA A 72 -31.08 3.86 -0.51
N ALA A 73 -31.91 4.42 -1.38
CA ALA A 73 -31.67 4.34 -2.82
C ALA A 73 -30.34 5.00 -3.23
N LYS A 74 -30.02 6.18 -2.69
CA LYS A 74 -28.72 6.83 -2.91
C LYS A 74 -27.54 5.99 -2.41
N ASP A 75 -27.68 5.39 -1.23
CA ASP A 75 -26.68 4.47 -0.67
C ASP A 75 -26.45 3.25 -1.58
N SER A 76 -27.52 2.68 -2.13
CA SER A 76 -27.43 1.54 -3.06
C SER A 76 -26.71 1.86 -4.36
N LEU A 77 -26.87 3.07 -4.85
CA LEU A 77 -26.20 3.56 -6.05
C LEU A 77 -24.71 3.71 -5.74
N LEU A 78 -24.35 4.36 -4.63
CA LEU A 78 -22.96 4.47 -4.17
C LEU A 78 -22.31 3.09 -3.95
N SER A 79 -23.05 2.15 -3.35
CA SER A 79 -22.61 0.76 -3.15
C SER A 79 -22.36 0.04 -4.49
N SER A 80 -23.22 0.26 -5.48
CA SER A 80 -23.06 -0.32 -6.83
C SER A 80 -21.79 0.22 -7.50
N PHE A 81 -21.56 1.54 -7.47
CA PHE A 81 -20.33 2.14 -8.00
C PHE A 81 -19.08 1.68 -7.23
N ALA A 82 -19.15 1.56 -5.90
CA ALA A 82 -18.06 1.03 -5.09
C ALA A 82 -17.73 -0.43 -5.46
N SER A 83 -18.76 -1.27 -5.66
CA SER A 83 -18.57 -2.65 -6.09
C SER A 83 -17.92 -2.76 -7.48
N LEU A 84 -18.30 -1.88 -8.42
CA LEU A 84 -17.67 -1.80 -9.73
C LEU A 84 -16.21 -1.35 -9.63
N ALA A 85 -15.91 -0.35 -8.80
CA ALA A 85 -14.54 0.09 -8.56
C ALA A 85 -13.69 -1.05 -7.99
N ILE A 86 -14.20 -1.79 -7.00
CA ILE A 86 -13.52 -2.97 -6.44
C ILE A 86 -13.25 -4.01 -7.53
N ILE A 87 -14.25 -4.38 -8.33
CA ILE A 87 -14.09 -5.37 -9.41
C ILE A 87 -13.06 -4.89 -10.42
N LEU A 88 -13.15 -3.63 -10.85
CA LEU A 88 -12.26 -3.04 -11.84
C LEU A 88 -10.81 -3.01 -11.34
N THR A 89 -10.58 -2.76 -10.05
CA THR A 89 -9.25 -2.82 -9.42
C THR A 89 -8.77 -4.26 -9.25
N LEU A 90 -9.66 -5.21 -8.96
CA LEU A 90 -9.30 -6.61 -8.74
C LEU A 90 -8.88 -7.32 -10.02
N ILE A 91 -9.48 -6.97 -11.17
CA ILE A 91 -9.15 -7.57 -12.49
C ILE A 91 -7.65 -7.50 -12.80
N PRO A 92 -6.97 -6.32 -12.81
CA PRO A 92 -5.55 -6.25 -13.10
C PRO A 92 -4.71 -6.94 -12.02
N ILE A 93 -5.09 -6.86 -10.74
CA ILE A 93 -4.38 -7.55 -9.65
C ILE A 93 -4.38 -9.06 -9.89
N ILE A 94 -5.56 -9.65 -10.13
CA ILE A 94 -5.70 -11.08 -10.42
C ILE A 94 -4.95 -11.43 -11.70
N SER A 95 -5.05 -10.60 -12.74
CA SER A 95 -4.35 -10.81 -14.01
C SER A 95 -2.82 -10.85 -13.83
N ILE A 96 -2.24 -9.91 -13.08
CA ILE A 96 -0.81 -9.84 -12.80
C ILE A 96 -0.39 -11.08 -12.00
N VAL A 97 -1.08 -11.38 -10.90
CA VAL A 97 -0.75 -12.54 -10.05
C VAL A 97 -0.87 -13.85 -10.85
N ALA A 98 -1.96 -14.03 -11.59
CA ALA A 98 -2.16 -15.22 -12.42
C ALA A 98 -1.09 -15.34 -13.51
N THR A 99 -0.72 -14.23 -14.17
CA THR A 99 0.33 -14.23 -15.19
C THR A 99 1.69 -14.59 -14.60
N VAL A 100 2.03 -14.04 -13.42
CA VAL A 100 3.26 -14.35 -12.69
C VAL A 100 3.31 -15.83 -12.32
N VAL A 101 2.21 -16.42 -11.83
CA VAL A 101 2.15 -17.84 -11.48
C VAL A 101 2.26 -18.72 -12.73
N VAL A 102 1.44 -18.47 -13.75
CA VAL A 102 1.36 -19.29 -14.98
C VAL A 102 2.65 -19.23 -15.80
N LYS A 103 3.32 -18.08 -15.86
CA LYS A 103 4.61 -17.97 -16.57
C LYS A 103 5.78 -18.39 -15.68
N GLY A 104 5.71 -18.12 -14.38
CA GLY A 104 6.81 -18.34 -13.43
C GLY A 104 7.00 -19.79 -13.00
N TYR A 105 5.94 -20.61 -12.93
CA TYR A 105 6.08 -22.00 -12.44
C TYR A 105 7.07 -22.83 -13.28
N LYS A 106 7.20 -22.53 -14.57
CA LYS A 106 8.12 -23.22 -15.49
C LYS A 106 9.60 -22.93 -15.21
N GLY A 107 9.89 -21.85 -14.51
CA GLY A 107 11.25 -21.45 -14.14
C GLY A 107 11.72 -22.01 -12.79
N ILE A 108 10.83 -22.66 -12.02
CA ILE A 108 11.19 -23.20 -10.71
C ILE A 108 12.02 -24.47 -10.91
N HIS A 109 13.28 -24.42 -10.49
CA HIS A 109 14.21 -25.54 -10.57
C HIS A 109 15.11 -25.60 -9.34
N PHE A 110 15.68 -26.77 -9.09
CA PHE A 110 16.64 -26.96 -8.01
C PHE A 110 17.91 -26.17 -8.32
N GLY A 111 18.24 -25.17 -7.51
CA GLY A 111 19.33 -24.23 -7.75
C GLY A 111 18.92 -22.81 -8.11
N MET A 112 17.62 -22.51 -8.26
CA MET A 112 17.12 -21.16 -8.54
C MET A 112 17.62 -20.10 -7.55
N PHE A 113 17.82 -20.46 -6.28
CA PHE A 113 18.31 -19.54 -5.25
C PHE A 113 19.84 -19.51 -5.09
N THR A 114 20.55 -20.49 -5.66
CA THR A 114 22.01 -20.63 -5.51
C THR A 114 22.77 -20.21 -6.76
N ASN A 115 22.13 -20.31 -7.93
CA ASN A 115 22.73 -19.94 -9.20
C ASN A 115 22.52 -18.45 -9.48
N ASP A 116 23.49 -17.83 -10.16
CA ASP A 116 23.36 -16.48 -10.70
C ASP A 116 23.04 -16.51 -12.20
N MET A 117 22.95 -15.34 -12.84
CA MET A 117 22.71 -15.22 -14.28
C MET A 117 23.97 -14.89 -15.09
N THR A 118 25.17 -15.06 -14.53
CA THR A 118 26.42 -14.68 -15.22
C THR A 118 26.65 -15.45 -16.51
N MET A 119 26.23 -16.71 -16.56
CA MET A 119 26.37 -17.60 -17.71
C MET A 119 25.07 -17.77 -18.51
N ALA A 120 24.02 -17.02 -18.18
CA ALA A 120 22.72 -17.09 -18.83
C ALA A 120 22.53 -15.93 -19.80
N SER A 121 22.07 -16.23 -21.01
CA SER A 121 21.72 -15.27 -22.06
C SER A 121 20.21 -15.07 -22.16
N VAL A 122 19.79 -13.99 -22.81
CA VAL A 122 18.37 -13.63 -23.03
C VAL A 122 17.60 -14.74 -23.78
N ASN A 123 18.30 -15.52 -24.60
CA ASN A 123 17.72 -16.59 -25.41
C ASN A 123 17.74 -17.97 -24.74
N ASP A 124 18.33 -18.09 -23.55
CA ASP A 124 18.43 -19.37 -22.86
C ASP A 124 17.07 -19.79 -22.25
N PRO A 125 16.86 -21.09 -22.01
CA PRO A 125 15.64 -21.57 -21.37
C PRO A 125 15.41 -20.87 -20.02
N VAL A 126 14.15 -20.73 -19.60
CA VAL A 126 13.78 -20.09 -18.32
C VAL A 126 14.39 -20.80 -17.09
N THR A 127 14.89 -22.02 -17.27
CA THR A 127 15.61 -22.80 -16.25
C THR A 127 17.11 -22.50 -16.18
N ALA A 128 17.66 -21.70 -17.11
CA ALA A 128 19.06 -21.33 -17.14
C ALA A 128 19.32 -20.10 -16.27
N GLY A 129 20.25 -20.22 -15.33
CA GLY A 129 20.59 -19.18 -14.37
C GLY A 129 19.76 -19.22 -13.08
N GLY A 130 19.87 -18.19 -12.24
CA GLY A 130 19.11 -18.11 -10.99
C GLY A 130 19.00 -16.70 -10.39
N LEU A 131 18.24 -16.62 -9.30
CA LEU A 131 17.82 -15.38 -8.63
C LEU A 131 18.87 -14.83 -7.65
N LEU A 132 20.02 -15.50 -7.46
CA LEU A 132 20.97 -15.18 -6.39
C LEU A 132 21.42 -13.70 -6.46
N HIS A 133 21.91 -13.27 -7.62
CA HIS A 133 22.39 -11.90 -7.85
C HIS A 133 21.30 -10.84 -7.59
N ALA A 134 20.05 -11.11 -7.97
CA ALA A 134 18.92 -10.22 -7.73
C ALA A 134 18.59 -10.11 -6.23
N LEU A 135 18.52 -11.24 -5.51
CA LEU A 135 18.29 -11.25 -4.06
C LEU A 135 19.39 -10.52 -3.30
N VAL A 136 20.63 -10.88 -3.61
CA VAL A 136 21.83 -10.32 -2.96
C VAL A 136 21.95 -8.82 -3.25
N GLY A 137 21.71 -8.41 -4.50
CA GLY A 137 21.66 -7.01 -4.90
C GLY A 137 20.56 -6.22 -4.18
N THR A 138 19.34 -6.75 -4.11
CA THR A 138 18.24 -6.12 -3.39
C THR A 138 18.55 -5.97 -1.90
N ILE A 139 19.06 -7.03 -1.24
CA ILE A 139 19.40 -6.99 0.19
C ILE A 139 20.51 -5.95 0.46
N MET A 140 21.55 -5.90 -0.39
CA MET A 140 22.60 -4.90 -0.25
C MET A 140 22.06 -3.47 -0.41
N MET A 141 21.28 -3.20 -1.45
CA MET A 141 20.74 -1.86 -1.71
C MET A 141 19.78 -1.42 -0.60
N VAL A 142 18.86 -2.30 -0.18
CA VAL A 142 17.93 -2.04 0.93
C VAL A 142 18.69 -1.84 2.23
N GLY A 143 19.71 -2.65 2.49
CA GLY A 143 20.55 -2.53 3.70
C GLY A 143 21.25 -1.18 3.77
N VAL A 144 21.90 -0.74 2.69
CA VAL A 144 22.56 0.57 2.63
C VAL A 144 21.54 1.70 2.75
N ALA A 145 20.42 1.62 2.03
CA ALA A 145 19.34 2.61 2.17
C ALA A 145 18.83 2.68 3.62
N LEU A 146 18.71 1.55 4.31
CA LEU A 146 18.22 1.49 5.68
C LEU A 146 19.19 2.13 6.67
N LEU A 147 20.48 1.84 6.51
CA LEU A 147 21.53 2.44 7.35
C LEU A 147 21.51 3.98 7.28
N ILE A 148 21.14 4.54 6.14
CA ILE A 148 21.05 5.99 5.94
C ILE A 148 19.69 6.52 6.41
N SER A 149 18.59 5.94 5.93
CA SER A 149 17.26 6.50 6.12
C SER A 149 16.70 6.27 7.52
N PHE A 150 17.06 5.19 8.21
CA PHE A 150 16.52 4.93 9.55
C PHE A 150 16.96 5.96 10.58
N PRO A 151 18.27 6.29 10.73
CA PRO A 151 18.70 7.34 11.64
C PRO A 151 18.07 8.70 11.30
N ILE A 152 18.07 9.08 10.02
CA ILE A 152 17.50 10.36 9.57
C ILE A 152 15.99 10.42 9.85
N GLY A 153 15.27 9.35 9.53
CA GLY A 153 13.82 9.25 9.75
C GLY A 153 13.46 9.28 11.23
N LEU A 154 14.18 8.54 12.08
CA LEU A 154 13.97 8.51 13.53
C LEU A 154 14.27 9.88 14.16
N LEU A 155 15.39 10.52 13.80
CA LEU A 155 15.73 11.85 14.31
C LEU A 155 14.71 12.90 13.87
N THR A 156 14.22 12.81 12.63
CA THR A 156 13.15 13.68 12.13
C THR A 156 11.87 13.49 12.92
N ALA A 157 11.47 12.24 13.16
CA ALA A 157 10.28 11.92 13.94
C ALA A 157 10.39 12.43 15.38
N LEU A 158 11.51 12.18 16.06
CA LEU A 158 11.79 12.68 17.40
C LEU A 158 11.79 14.21 17.45
N TYR A 159 12.37 14.88 16.45
CA TYR A 159 12.31 16.33 16.38
C TYR A 159 10.86 16.83 16.26
N LEU A 160 10.05 16.21 15.41
CA LEU A 160 8.65 16.59 15.19
C LEU A 160 7.72 16.26 16.37
N THR A 161 8.06 15.30 17.23
CA THR A 161 7.27 14.95 18.42
C THR A 161 7.74 15.66 19.69
N GLU A 162 9.05 15.76 19.90
CA GLU A 162 9.63 16.25 21.16
C GLU A 162 9.98 17.73 21.13
N ILE A 163 10.48 18.22 19.99
CA ILE A 163 11.04 19.56 19.87
C ILE A 163 9.98 20.44 19.22
N ARG A 164 9.21 21.17 20.05
CA ARG A 164 8.21 22.16 19.60
C ARG A 164 8.88 23.42 19.03
N GLY A 165 9.79 23.27 18.08
CA GLY A 165 10.53 24.36 17.45
C GLY A 165 9.82 24.93 16.22
N ASN A 166 10.21 26.15 15.81
CA ASN A 166 9.66 26.83 14.63
C ASN A 166 9.87 26.05 13.32
N LEU A 167 10.90 25.20 13.27
CA LEU A 167 11.20 24.36 12.10
C LEU A 167 10.29 23.13 11.97
N ALA A 168 9.49 22.79 12.98
CA ALA A 168 8.65 21.59 12.93
C ALA A 168 7.61 21.66 11.80
N ARG A 169 7.01 22.84 11.56
CA ARG A 169 6.05 23.04 10.45
C ARG A 169 6.71 22.88 9.07
N PRO A 170 7.82 23.59 8.75
CA PRO A 170 8.55 23.38 7.50
C PRO A 170 9.02 21.94 7.29
N ILE A 171 9.62 21.30 8.31
CA ILE A 171 10.11 19.92 8.19
C ILE A 171 8.97 18.96 7.91
N LYS A 172 7.84 19.11 8.62
CA LYS A 172 6.65 18.30 8.37
C LYS A 172 6.11 18.47 6.95
N PHE A 173 6.07 19.71 6.47
CA PHE A 173 5.69 19.99 5.08
C PHE A 173 6.64 19.33 4.08
N LEU A 174 7.96 19.40 4.30
CA LEU A 174 8.96 18.75 3.44
C LEU A 174 8.80 17.23 3.41
N VAL A 175 8.65 16.58 4.57
CA VAL A 175 8.42 15.13 4.67
C VAL A 175 7.14 14.71 3.91
N GLN A 176 6.08 15.51 4.03
CA GLN A 176 4.83 15.28 3.30
C GLN A 176 4.99 15.51 1.80
N ALA A 177 5.70 16.55 1.38
CA ALA A 177 5.97 16.86 -0.01
C ALA A 177 6.81 15.75 -0.67
N MET A 178 7.85 15.25 0.01
CA MET A 178 8.68 14.14 -0.48
C MET A 178 7.86 12.87 -0.76
N SER A 179 6.81 12.62 0.01
CA SER A 179 5.92 11.47 -0.21
C SER A 179 5.06 11.60 -1.48
N GLY A 180 4.86 12.82 -1.98
CA GLY A 180 4.09 13.12 -3.19
C GLY A 180 4.93 13.17 -4.47
N VAL A 181 6.27 13.15 -4.36
CA VAL A 181 7.16 13.16 -5.52
C VAL A 181 7.13 11.79 -6.20
N PRO A 182 6.98 11.72 -7.54
CA PRO A 182 7.06 10.46 -8.27
C PRO A 182 8.42 9.76 -8.05
N SER A 183 8.44 8.45 -7.85
CA SER A 183 9.68 7.73 -7.49
C SER A 183 10.78 7.83 -8.56
N ILE A 184 10.41 7.98 -9.84
CA ILE A 184 11.37 8.19 -10.94
C ILE A 184 12.18 9.50 -10.78
N VAL A 185 11.61 10.52 -10.14
CA VAL A 185 12.28 11.81 -9.92
C VAL A 185 13.44 11.66 -8.94
N ALA A 186 13.31 10.79 -7.93
CA ALA A 186 14.40 10.51 -6.99
C ALA A 186 15.58 9.81 -7.70
N GLY A 187 15.29 8.90 -8.63
CA GLY A 187 16.32 8.28 -9.48
C GLY A 187 17.00 9.32 -10.38
N LEU A 188 16.21 10.14 -11.06
CA LEU A 188 16.73 11.19 -11.95
C LEU A 188 17.59 12.22 -11.19
N PHE A 189 17.22 12.55 -9.96
CA PHE A 189 17.98 13.44 -9.09
C PHE A 189 19.38 12.89 -8.81
N ILE A 190 19.49 11.61 -8.42
CA ILE A 190 20.78 10.96 -8.18
C ILE A 190 21.58 10.84 -9.49
N LEU A 191 20.92 10.51 -10.59
CA LEU A 191 21.56 10.45 -11.91
C LEU A 191 22.19 11.80 -12.28
N SER A 192 21.43 12.89 -12.18
CA SER A 192 21.86 14.22 -12.61
C SER A 192 22.91 14.86 -11.68
N ILE A 193 22.85 14.58 -10.37
CA ILE A 193 23.71 15.27 -9.38
C ILE A 193 24.93 14.45 -8.98
N LEU A 194 24.85 13.12 -8.98
CA LEU A 194 25.95 12.26 -8.52
C LEU A 194 26.52 11.38 -9.62
N ILE A 195 25.68 10.78 -10.47
CA ILE A 195 26.18 9.87 -11.50
C ILE A 195 26.88 10.66 -12.61
N ILE A 196 26.19 11.54 -13.32
CA ILE A 196 26.76 12.26 -14.47
C ILE A 196 28.01 13.10 -14.09
N PRO A 197 28.00 13.91 -13.01
CA PRO A 197 29.13 14.82 -12.76
C PRO A 197 30.24 14.23 -11.86
N VAL A 198 29.96 13.22 -11.02
CA VAL A 198 30.94 12.74 -10.02
C VAL A 198 31.46 11.34 -10.32
N THR A 199 30.55 10.36 -10.44
CA THR A 199 30.96 8.94 -10.45
C THR A 199 31.04 8.33 -11.84
N GLN A 200 30.22 8.80 -12.78
CA GLN A 200 30.10 8.30 -14.15
C GLN A 200 29.77 6.80 -14.29
N GLU A 201 29.42 6.14 -13.18
CA GLU A 201 29.17 4.69 -13.11
C GLU A 201 27.81 4.38 -12.46
N LEU A 202 27.10 3.43 -13.05
CA LEU A 202 25.85 2.90 -12.53
C LEU A 202 26.14 1.78 -11.51
N THR A 203 26.28 2.16 -10.25
CA THR A 203 26.56 1.22 -9.15
C THR A 203 25.35 1.02 -8.25
N GLY A 204 25.28 -0.13 -7.58
CA GLY A 204 24.22 -0.41 -6.59
C GLY A 204 24.21 0.59 -5.42
N LEU A 205 25.33 1.26 -5.14
CA LEU A 205 25.39 2.34 -4.16
C LEU A 205 24.54 3.53 -4.60
N MET A 206 24.62 3.95 -5.87
CA MET A 206 23.79 5.05 -6.39
C MET A 206 22.31 4.69 -6.34
N GLY A 207 21.96 3.44 -6.68
CA GLY A 207 20.61 2.91 -6.50
C GLY A 207 20.13 2.98 -5.05
N SER A 208 20.98 2.58 -4.09
CA SER A 208 20.65 2.67 -2.67
C SER A 208 20.44 4.11 -2.17
N LEU A 209 21.17 5.09 -2.72
CA LEU A 209 20.96 6.50 -2.42
C LEU A 209 19.60 6.98 -2.94
N ALA A 210 19.21 6.61 -4.16
CA ALA A 210 17.89 6.94 -4.70
C ALA A 210 16.77 6.34 -3.86
N LEU A 211 16.90 5.07 -3.45
CA LEU A 211 15.96 4.40 -2.55
C LEU A 211 15.91 5.06 -1.17
N SER A 212 17.05 5.54 -0.67
CA SER A 212 17.12 6.20 0.64
C SER A 212 16.26 7.46 0.71
N ILE A 213 16.20 8.23 -0.39
CA ILE A 213 15.37 9.45 -0.50
C ILE A 213 13.88 9.11 -0.35
N LEU A 214 13.43 8.02 -0.96
CA LEU A 214 12.04 7.56 -0.89
C LEU A 214 11.69 6.92 0.46
N MET A 215 12.69 6.31 1.12
CA MET A 215 12.47 5.63 2.38
C MET A 215 12.41 6.58 3.59
N ILE A 216 13.17 7.68 3.58
CA ILE A 216 13.19 8.69 4.66
C ILE A 216 11.77 9.15 5.06
N PRO A 217 10.90 9.66 4.15
CA PRO A 217 9.60 10.17 4.55
C PRO A 217 8.66 9.06 5.06
N THR A 218 8.81 7.84 4.55
CA THR A 218 8.03 6.68 4.99
C THR A 218 8.37 6.33 6.45
N ILE A 219 9.65 6.21 6.79
CA ILE A 219 10.11 5.92 8.16
C ILE A 219 9.79 7.10 9.09
N ALA A 220 10.08 8.34 8.68
CA ALA A 220 9.88 9.51 9.51
C ALA A 220 8.41 9.67 9.94
N ARG A 221 7.47 9.50 8.99
CA ARG A 221 6.05 9.69 9.28
C ARG A 221 5.47 8.57 10.13
N THR A 222 5.81 7.32 9.81
CA THR A 222 5.35 6.17 10.62
C THR A 222 5.96 6.22 12.02
N ALA A 223 7.22 6.60 12.18
CA ALA A 223 7.84 6.81 13.48
C ALA A 223 7.20 7.98 14.25
N GLU A 224 6.86 9.11 13.59
CA GLU A 224 6.15 10.24 14.21
C GLU A 224 4.80 9.80 14.78
N GLU A 225 4.03 9.04 13.98
CA GLU A 225 2.74 8.51 14.40
C GLU A 225 2.88 7.57 15.60
N MET A 226 3.88 6.69 15.61
CA MET A 226 4.13 5.77 16.71
C MET A 226 4.59 6.47 17.99
N LEU A 227 5.47 7.47 17.88
CA LEU A 227 5.94 8.25 19.04
C LEU A 227 4.83 9.09 19.66
N ARG A 228 3.83 9.53 18.88
CA ARG A 228 2.66 10.27 19.37
C ARG A 228 1.64 9.41 20.11
N LEU A 229 1.67 8.10 19.92
CA LEU A 229 0.82 7.18 20.69
C LEU A 229 1.28 7.06 22.15
N ILE A 230 2.51 7.46 22.46
CA ILE A 230 3.02 7.43 23.83
C ILE A 230 2.36 8.55 24.65
N PRO A 231 1.70 8.20 25.78
CA PRO A 231 1.04 9.17 26.64
C PRO A 231 2.01 10.25 27.17
N ASN A 232 1.52 11.49 27.29
CA ASN A 232 2.35 12.62 27.73
C ASN A 232 2.76 12.52 29.20
N GLU A 233 1.99 11.78 30.01
CA GLU A 233 2.21 11.57 31.43
C GLU A 233 3.57 10.89 31.68
N LEU A 234 3.99 9.98 30.80
CA LEU A 234 5.32 9.34 30.87
C LEU A 234 6.45 10.35 30.64
N ARG A 235 6.21 11.36 29.79
CA ARG A 235 7.17 12.40 29.46
C ARG A 235 7.33 13.37 30.62
N GLU A 236 6.21 13.80 31.19
CA GLU A 236 6.15 14.71 32.34
C GLU A 236 6.71 14.04 33.59
N ALA A 237 6.40 12.76 33.83
CA ALA A 237 6.96 12.01 34.96
C ALA A 237 8.49 11.90 34.91
N GLY A 238 9.07 11.66 33.72
CA GLY A 238 10.53 11.60 33.57
C GLY A 238 11.21 12.94 33.90
N VAL A 239 10.63 14.05 33.43
CA VAL A 239 11.13 15.39 33.76
C VAL A 239 10.93 15.74 35.24
N ALA A 240 9.81 15.31 35.84
CA ALA A 240 9.52 15.51 37.26
C ALA A 240 10.50 14.78 38.19
N LEU A 241 11.06 13.64 37.74
CA LEU A 241 12.14 12.92 38.44
C LEU A 241 13.52 13.60 38.29
N GLY A 242 13.59 14.77 37.65
CA GLY A 242 14.83 15.52 37.44
C GLY A 242 15.65 15.06 36.22
N ALA A 243 15.10 14.20 35.36
CA ALA A 243 15.77 13.84 34.12
C ALA A 243 15.66 14.96 33.08
N THR A 244 16.71 15.13 32.27
CA THR A 244 16.65 16.03 31.11
C THR A 244 15.73 15.46 30.03
N GLN A 245 15.17 16.32 29.18
CA GLN A 245 14.28 15.89 28.08
C GLN A 245 14.93 14.79 27.22
N TRP A 246 16.22 14.91 26.88
CA TRP A 246 16.95 13.88 26.14
C TRP A 246 17.02 12.54 26.88
N ARG A 247 17.26 12.55 28.21
CA ARG A 247 17.29 11.32 29.01
C ARG A 247 15.92 10.67 29.11
N THR A 248 14.85 11.46 29.27
CA THR A 248 13.48 10.93 29.27
C THR A 248 13.12 10.32 27.92
N VAL A 249 13.48 10.98 26.82
CA VAL A 249 13.18 10.49 25.47
C VAL A 249 13.97 9.21 25.16
N SER A 250 15.28 9.21 25.37
CA SER A 250 16.13 8.05 25.09
C SER A 250 15.91 6.88 26.05
N GLY A 251 15.59 7.14 27.33
CA GLY A 251 15.45 6.13 28.37
C GLY A 251 14.03 5.59 28.57
N VAL A 252 12.99 6.35 28.21
CA VAL A 252 11.58 5.97 28.44
C VAL A 252 10.80 5.93 27.13
N VAL A 253 10.81 7.02 26.35
CA VAL A 253 9.95 7.15 25.17
C VAL A 253 10.38 6.24 24.02
N VAL A 254 11.66 6.27 23.63
CA VAL A 254 12.18 5.45 22.52
C VAL A 254 12.06 3.94 22.83
N PRO A 255 12.41 3.46 24.04
CA PRO A 255 12.16 2.07 24.42
C PRO A 255 10.68 1.68 24.41
N ALA A 256 9.80 2.57 24.89
CA ALA A 256 8.35 2.34 24.87
C ALA A 256 7.79 2.28 23.43
N ALA A 257 8.35 3.04 22.48
CA ALA A 257 7.95 3.04 21.08
C ALA A 257 8.62 1.93 20.24
N ARG A 258 9.48 1.08 20.81
CA ARG A 258 10.32 0.15 20.03
C ARG A 258 9.52 -0.73 19.06
N SER A 259 8.38 -1.27 19.48
CA SER A 259 7.51 -2.09 18.63
C SER A 259 6.93 -1.30 17.44
N GLY A 260 6.55 -0.04 17.68
CA GLY A 260 6.11 0.89 16.65
C GLY A 260 7.22 1.29 15.68
N LEU A 261 8.43 1.56 16.20
CA LEU A 261 9.60 1.89 15.37
C LEU A 261 10.05 0.72 14.49
N VAL A 262 9.95 -0.52 14.99
CA VAL A 262 10.19 -1.72 14.16
C VAL A 262 9.16 -1.80 13.03
N THR A 263 7.88 -1.51 13.32
CA THR A 263 6.84 -1.45 12.28
C THR A 263 7.13 -0.37 11.23
N ALA A 264 7.59 0.81 11.66
CA ALA A 264 8.00 1.90 10.76
C ALA A 264 9.12 1.47 9.80
N VAL A 265 10.12 0.74 10.31
CA VAL A 265 11.21 0.18 9.50
C VAL A 265 10.70 -0.88 8.52
N ILE A 266 9.86 -1.82 8.99
CA ILE A 266 9.29 -2.87 8.13
C ILE A 266 8.47 -2.26 6.99
N LEU A 267 7.65 -1.25 7.28
CA LEU A 267 6.87 -0.54 6.25
C LEU A 267 7.76 0.21 5.26
N GLY A 268 8.84 0.83 5.73
CA GLY A 268 9.85 1.47 4.88
C GLY A 268 10.50 0.48 3.91
N ILE A 269 10.98 -0.66 4.44
CA ILE A 269 11.61 -1.74 3.66
C ILE A 269 10.62 -2.33 2.64
N ALA A 270 9.41 -2.65 3.08
CA ALA A 270 8.38 -3.23 2.22
C ALA A 270 8.04 -2.33 1.03
N ARG A 271 8.04 -1.00 1.24
CA ARG A 271 7.87 -0.03 0.17
C ARG A 271 9.03 -0.09 -0.83
N ILE A 272 10.27 0.09 -0.37
CA ILE A 272 11.41 0.25 -1.30
C ILE A 272 11.81 -1.02 -2.03
N ILE A 273 11.56 -2.22 -1.48
CA ILE A 273 11.78 -3.48 -2.20
C ILE A 273 10.94 -3.54 -3.48
N GLY A 274 9.76 -2.93 -3.47
CA GLY A 274 8.87 -2.85 -4.64
C GLY A 274 9.14 -1.69 -5.58
N GLU A 275 10.07 -0.78 -5.26
CA GLU A 275 10.36 0.39 -6.09
C GLU A 275 11.37 0.01 -7.20
N THR A 276 10.91 0.01 -8.46
CA THR A 276 11.77 -0.30 -9.62
C THR A 276 12.09 0.94 -10.44
N ALA A 277 11.19 1.92 -10.49
CA ALA A 277 11.33 3.14 -11.29
C ALA A 277 12.66 3.90 -11.10
N PRO A 278 13.16 4.14 -9.87
CA PRO A 278 14.40 4.90 -9.70
C PRO A 278 15.67 4.13 -10.13
N LEU A 279 15.60 2.81 -10.30
CA LEU A 279 16.74 1.95 -10.62
C LEU A 279 16.88 1.62 -12.11
N LEU A 280 15.86 1.92 -12.92
CA LEU A 280 15.82 1.61 -14.36
C LEU A 280 16.46 2.68 -15.26
N LEU A 281 16.91 3.79 -14.68
CA LEU A 281 17.55 4.91 -15.38
C LEU A 281 19.04 4.64 -15.60
#